data_AF-A0AAU7ULM7-F1
#
_entry.id   AF-A0AAU7ULM7-F1
#
_cell.length_a   1.000
_cell.length_b   1.000
_cell.length_c   1.000
_cell.angle_alpha   90.00
_cell.angle_beta   90.00
_cell.angle_gamma   90.00
#
_symmetry.space_group_name_H-M   'P 1'
#
loop_
_entity.id
_entity.type
_entity.pdbx_description
1 polymer ?
#
loop_
_entity_poly.entity_id
_entity_poly.type
_entity_poly.pdbx_seq_one_letter_code
_entity_poly.pdbx_strand_id
1 'polypeptide(L)'
;MVVEPPAAERRGTLGAYLIPFSVWVLAALAAVIMWATAPAHNVNGSCEGLGFGCTPSPRDTIAMFVMFFGIPATVGWLGFCAIVTAILNKTMPAKWWVRGLVSLAICLAVSAIVLALILLIW
;
A
#
# COMPACT_ATOMS: atom_id res chain seq x y z
N MET A 1 29.57 -13.27 17.25
CA MET A 1 29.20 -12.04 17.98
C MET A 1 28.52 -11.11 16.99
N VAL A 2 27.22 -10.88 17.11
CA VAL A 2 26.52 -9.88 16.29
C VAL A 2 26.85 -8.53 16.92
N VAL A 3 27.74 -7.76 16.27
CA VAL A 3 28.01 -6.39 16.70
C VAL A 3 26.77 -5.59 16.35
N GLU A 4 25.99 -5.20 17.37
CA GLU A 4 24.83 -4.34 17.13
C GLU A 4 25.30 -2.97 16.64
N PRO A 5 24.69 -2.42 15.58
CA PRO A 5 25.03 -1.10 15.10
C PRO A 5 24.71 -0.04 16.16
N PRO A 6 25.46 1.07 16.21
CA PRO A 6 25.22 2.15 17.15
C PRO A 6 23.79 2.67 17.04
N ALA A 7 23.18 3.05 18.17
CA ALA A 7 21.76 3.43 18.25
C ALA A 7 21.35 4.55 17.26
N ALA A 8 22.27 5.45 16.92
CA ALA A 8 22.05 6.52 15.94
C ALA A 8 21.86 5.98 14.51
N GLU A 9 22.62 4.96 14.11
CA GLU A 9 22.53 4.32 12.79
C GLU A 9 21.25 3.50 12.65
N ARG A 10 20.83 2.85 13.75
CA ARG A 10 19.55 2.13 13.82
C ARG A 10 18.35 3.08 13.66
N ARG A 11 18.38 4.26 14.32
CA ARG A 11 17.35 5.30 14.15
C ARG A 11 17.29 5.84 12.72
N GLY A 12 18.44 6.07 12.08
CA GLY A 12 18.50 6.50 10.69
C GLY A 12 17.90 5.46 9.74
N THR A 13 18.23 4.19 9.97
CA THR A 13 17.69 3.07 9.18
C THR A 13 16.17 2.97 9.34
N LEU A 14 15.65 2.94 10.57
CA LEU A 14 14.21 2.92 10.86
C LEU A 14 13.49 4.14 10.28
N GLY A 15 14.11 5.33 10.37
CA GLY A 15 13.56 6.56 9.82
C GLY A 15 13.30 6.49 8.32
N ALA A 16 14.15 5.79 7.57
CA ALA A 16 13.96 5.62 6.12
C ALA A 16 12.72 4.75 5.79
N TYR A 17 12.41 3.74 6.62
CA TYR A 17 11.22 2.90 6.45
C TYR A 17 9.91 3.60 6.84
N LEU A 18 9.97 4.59 7.74
CA LEU A 18 8.79 5.33 8.19
C LEU A 18 8.12 6.10 7.04
N ILE A 19 8.88 6.53 6.03
CA ILE A 19 8.37 7.32 4.90
C ILE A 19 7.43 6.48 4.00
N PRO A 20 7.85 5.35 3.41
CA PRO A 20 6.93 4.52 2.62
C PRO A 20 5.81 3.93 3.48
N PHE A 21 6.09 3.61 4.74
CA PHE A 21 5.07 3.11 5.66
C PHE A 21 3.98 4.15 5.95
N SER A 22 4.34 5.41 6.18
CA SER A 22 3.34 6.46 6.46
C SER A 22 2.42 6.70 5.26
N VAL A 23 2.94 6.67 4.04
CA VAL A 23 2.13 6.76 2.81
C VAL A 23 1.17 5.58 2.70
N TRP A 24 1.64 4.36 3.02
CA TRP A 24 0.77 3.19 3.05
C TRP A 24 -0.34 3.32 4.11
N VAL A 25 -0.01 3.79 5.31
CA VAL A 25 -1.01 4.03 6.37
C VAL A 25 -2.06 5.05 5.93
N LEU A 26 -1.65 6.13 5.26
CA LEU A 26 -2.57 7.13 4.70
C LEU A 26 -3.51 6.51 3.66
N ALA A 27 -2.99 5.66 2.77
CA ALA A 27 -3.79 4.96 1.78
C ALA A 27 -4.77 3.96 2.42
N ALA A 28 -4.32 3.20 3.43
CA ALA A 28 -5.16 2.28 4.19
C ALA A 28 -6.28 3.02 4.92
N LEU A 29 -5.97 4.16 5.54
CA LEU A 29 -6.96 5.02 6.20
C LEU A 29 -7.98 5.56 5.19
N ALA A 30 -7.53 6.01 4.01
CA ALA A 30 -8.43 6.44 2.95
C ALA A 30 -9.38 5.32 2.51
N ALA A 31 -8.89 4.08 2.38
CA ALA A 31 -9.73 2.92 2.05
C ALA A 31 -10.79 2.64 3.12
N VAL A 32 -10.42 2.73 4.41
CA VAL A 32 -11.37 2.57 5.53
C VAL A 32 -12.42 3.66 5.51
N ILE A 33 -12.03 4.92 5.28
CA ILE A 33 -12.98 6.05 5.17
C ILE A 33 -13.94 5.81 4.02
N MET A 34 -13.44 5.45 2.82
CA MET A 34 -14.28 5.14 1.66
C MET A 34 -15.29 4.02 1.96
N TRP A 35 -14.86 2.94 2.61
CA TRP A 35 -15.74 1.85 3.02
C TRP A 35 -16.76 2.27 4.10
N ALA A 36 -16.39 3.14 5.03
CA ALA A 36 -17.26 3.61 6.10
C ALA A 36 -18.34 4.58 5.58
N THR A 37 -18.01 5.39 4.57
CA THR A 37 -18.94 6.34 3.94
C THR A 37 -19.72 5.75 2.78
N ALA A 38 -19.36 4.56 2.29
CA ALA A 38 -20.04 3.91 1.18
C ALA A 38 -21.49 3.54 1.54
N PRO A 39 -22.44 3.71 0.61
CA PRO A 39 -23.81 3.27 0.81
C PRO A 39 -23.88 1.78 1.14
N ALA A 40 -24.60 1.44 2.20
CA ALA A 40 -24.89 0.06 2.57
C ALA A 40 -25.93 -0.59 1.64
N HIS A 41 -26.65 0.23 0.85
CA HIS A 41 -27.74 -0.24 0.00
C HIS A 41 -27.61 0.27 -1.45
N ASN A 42 -28.17 -0.49 -2.38
CA ASN A 42 -28.25 -0.14 -3.80
C ASN A 42 -29.39 0.87 -4.02
N VAL A 43 -29.11 1.95 -4.76
CA VAL A 43 -30.06 3.05 -5.04
C VAL A 43 -31.30 2.61 -5.84
N ASN A 44 -31.25 1.42 -6.45
CA ASN A 44 -32.31 0.88 -7.31
C ASN A 44 -33.29 -0.05 -6.56
N GLY A 45 -33.11 -0.27 -5.25
CA GLY A 45 -33.89 -1.26 -4.50
C GLY A 45 -33.69 -2.70 -4.98
N SER A 46 -32.65 -2.95 -5.77
CA SER A 46 -32.29 -4.27 -6.27
C SER A 46 -31.85 -5.16 -5.11
N CYS A 47 -32.14 -6.46 -5.20
CA CYS A 47 -31.71 -7.43 -4.20
C CYS A 47 -30.21 -7.32 -3.91
N GLU A 48 -29.84 -7.33 -2.63
CA GLU A 48 -28.47 -7.20 -2.13
C GLU A 48 -27.96 -8.54 -1.59
N GLY A 49 -26.77 -8.93 -2.01
CA GLY A 49 -26.12 -10.14 -1.53
C GLY A 49 -25.03 -10.64 -2.48
N LEU A 50 -24.26 -11.63 -1.99
CA LEU A 50 -23.15 -12.27 -2.72
C LEU A 50 -23.58 -13.54 -3.49
N GLY A 51 -24.89 -13.74 -3.76
CA GLY A 51 -25.41 -14.91 -4.47
C GLY A 51 -26.83 -14.77 -5.06
N PHE A 52 -27.17 -15.62 -6.05
CA PHE A 52 -28.49 -15.79 -6.69
C PHE A 52 -29.11 -14.55 -7.36
N GLY A 53 -28.38 -13.93 -8.30
CA GLY A 53 -28.94 -12.85 -9.16
C GLY A 53 -29.05 -11.48 -8.48
N CYS A 54 -28.60 -11.36 -7.23
CA CYS A 54 -28.53 -10.12 -6.47
C CYS A 54 -27.19 -9.38 -6.73
N THR A 55 -27.22 -8.06 -6.69
CA THR A 55 -26.02 -7.20 -6.89
C THR A 55 -25.44 -6.81 -5.53
N PRO A 56 -24.12 -6.97 -5.30
CA PRO A 56 -23.51 -6.56 -4.04
C PRO A 56 -23.68 -5.06 -3.80
N SER A 57 -23.82 -4.67 -2.53
CA SER A 57 -23.84 -3.25 -2.16
C SER A 57 -22.48 -2.61 -2.47
N PRO A 58 -22.41 -1.27 -2.69
CA PRO A 58 -21.13 -0.58 -2.92
C PRO A 58 -20.12 -0.84 -1.80
N ARG A 59 -20.61 -0.94 -0.55
CA ARG A 59 -19.79 -1.24 0.63
C ARG A 59 -19.20 -2.65 0.58
N ASP A 60 -20.00 -3.65 0.19
CA ASP A 60 -19.54 -5.04 0.05
C ASP A 60 -18.59 -5.21 -1.13
N THR A 61 -18.83 -4.49 -2.23
CA THR A 61 -17.89 -4.43 -3.36
C THR A 61 -16.52 -3.93 -2.93
N ILE A 62 -16.46 -2.82 -2.18
CA ILE A 62 -15.19 -2.31 -1.63
C ILE A 62 -14.53 -3.34 -0.72
N ALA A 63 -15.30 -3.99 0.17
CA ALA A 63 -14.76 -5.02 1.06
C ALA A 63 -14.16 -6.20 0.28
N MET A 64 -14.82 -6.68 -0.77
CA MET A 64 -14.28 -7.72 -1.64
C MET A 64 -13.02 -7.26 -2.38
N PHE A 65 -13.03 -6.05 -2.95
CA PHE A 65 -11.84 -5.50 -3.62
C PHE A 65 -10.65 -5.42 -2.67
N VAL A 66 -10.86 -4.95 -1.44
CA VAL A 66 -9.81 -4.88 -0.42
C VAL A 66 -9.32 -6.29 -0.08
N MET A 67 -10.19 -7.27 0.06
CA MET A 67 -9.80 -8.63 0.42
C MET A 67 -9.03 -9.36 -0.70
N PHE A 68 -9.50 -9.30 -1.95
CA PHE A 68 -8.91 -10.04 -3.06
C PHE A 68 -7.75 -9.33 -3.74
N PHE A 69 -7.79 -8.00 -3.84
CA PHE A 69 -6.75 -7.22 -4.50
C PHE A 69 -5.97 -6.35 -3.52
N GLY A 70 -6.65 -5.73 -2.56
CA GLY A 70 -6.02 -4.86 -1.57
C GLY A 70 -4.98 -5.59 -0.72
N ILE A 71 -5.33 -6.70 -0.08
CA ILE A 71 -4.41 -7.44 0.81
C ILE A 71 -3.16 -7.92 0.03
N PRO A 72 -3.28 -8.64 -1.11
CA PRO A 72 -2.09 -9.02 -1.88
C PRO A 72 -1.27 -7.82 -2.34
N ALA A 73 -1.91 -6.73 -2.78
CA ALA A 73 -1.22 -5.51 -3.17
C ALA A 73 -0.48 -4.87 -1.99
N THR A 74 -1.05 -4.87 -0.77
CA THR A 74 -0.37 -4.34 0.43
C THR A 74 0.87 -5.13 0.79
N VAL A 75 0.79 -6.47 0.74
CA VAL A 75 1.93 -7.35 1.03
C VAL A 75 3.02 -7.16 -0.02
N GLY A 76 2.65 -7.13 -1.31
CA GLY A 76 3.57 -6.91 -2.41
C GLY A 76 4.25 -5.53 -2.34
N TRP A 77 3.48 -4.49 -2.08
CA TRP A 77 3.97 -3.11 -1.95
C TRP A 77 4.93 -2.94 -0.78
N LEU A 78 4.53 -3.34 0.43
CA LEU A 78 5.35 -3.20 1.63
C LEU A 78 6.62 -4.05 1.52
N GLY A 79 6.51 -5.28 1.04
CA GLY A 79 7.66 -6.15 0.78
C GLY A 79 8.63 -5.53 -0.21
N PHE A 80 8.13 -5.04 -1.35
CA PHE A 80 8.94 -4.40 -2.38
C PHE A 80 9.65 -3.14 -1.84
N CYS A 81 8.91 -2.23 -1.19
CA CYS A 81 9.50 -1.04 -0.61
C CYS A 81 10.52 -1.35 0.50
N ALA A 82 10.30 -2.41 1.27
CA ALA A 82 11.26 -2.83 2.28
C ALA A 82 12.59 -3.29 1.66
N ILE A 83 12.52 -4.04 0.55
CA ILE A 83 13.69 -4.48 -0.22
C ILE A 83 14.42 -3.28 -0.83
N VAL A 84 13.70 -2.38 -1.50
CA VAL A 84 14.29 -1.16 -2.09
C VAL A 84 14.97 -0.33 -1.01
N THR A 85 14.28 -0.05 0.10
CA THR A 85 14.85 0.71 1.23
C THR A 85 16.10 0.03 1.80
N ALA A 86 16.11 -1.31 1.92
CA ALA A 86 17.26 -2.06 2.40
C ALA A 86 18.47 -1.93 1.45
N ILE A 87 18.23 -1.97 0.13
CA ILE A 87 19.27 -1.77 -0.88
C ILE A 87 19.82 -0.35 -0.79
N LEU A 88 18.95 0.66 -0.74
CA LEU A 88 19.38 2.07 -0.68
C LEU A 88 20.14 2.40 0.61
N ASN A 89 19.79 1.76 1.73
CA ASN A 89 20.54 1.90 2.98
C ASN A 89 21.98 1.39 2.88
N LYS A 90 22.24 0.38 2.03
CA LYS A 90 23.59 -0.16 1.79
C LYS A 90 24.37 0.65 0.75
N THR A 91 23.70 1.21 -0.26
CA THR A 91 24.39 1.80 -1.43
C THR A 91 24.57 3.31 -1.35
N MET A 92 23.67 4.04 -0.70
CA MET A 92 23.69 5.51 -0.71
C MET A 92 24.18 6.11 0.61
N PRO A 93 25.32 6.84 0.64
CA PRO A 93 25.74 7.61 1.80
C PRO A 93 24.96 8.94 1.91
N ALA A 94 23.64 8.85 2.00
CA ALA A 94 22.73 9.99 2.15
C ALA A 94 22.06 10.02 3.53
N LYS A 95 21.47 11.16 3.89
CA LYS A 95 20.63 11.28 5.09
C LYS A 95 19.40 10.36 4.98
N TRP A 96 18.93 9.83 6.10
CA TRP A 96 17.83 8.85 6.16
C TRP A 96 16.54 9.28 5.44
N TRP A 97 16.16 10.55 5.54
CA TRP A 97 14.94 11.08 4.91
C TRP A 97 15.05 11.10 3.38
N VAL A 98 16.23 11.38 2.83
CA VAL A 98 16.49 11.32 1.38
C VAL A 98 16.35 9.88 0.88
N ARG A 99 16.91 8.91 1.61
CA ARG A 99 16.80 7.49 1.26
C ARG A 99 15.34 7.03 1.24
N GLY A 100 14.56 7.40 2.26
CA GLY A 100 13.14 7.06 2.31
C GLY A 100 12.34 7.73 1.20
N LEU A 101 12.62 8.99 0.85
CA LEU A 101 11.98 9.68 -0.28
C LEU A 101 12.32 9.03 -1.62
N VAL A 102 13.58 8.67 -1.86
CA VAL A 102 13.98 7.97 -3.09
C VAL A 102 13.33 6.59 -3.16
N SER A 103 13.31 5.84 -2.05
CA SER A 103 12.61 4.55 -2.02
C SER A 103 11.13 4.70 -2.32
N LEU A 104 10.47 5.71 -1.74
CA LEU A 104 9.06 5.99 -1.99
C LEU A 104 8.83 6.34 -3.47
N ALA A 105 9.68 7.17 -4.06
CA ALA A 105 9.59 7.54 -5.47
C ALA A 105 9.72 6.31 -6.39
N ILE A 106 10.69 5.42 -6.12
CA ILE A 106 10.86 4.17 -6.87
C ILE A 106 9.63 3.28 -6.73
N CYS A 107 9.13 3.09 -5.50
CA CYS A 107 7.91 2.31 -5.29
C CYS A 107 6.75 2.89 -6.09
N LEU A 108 6.47 4.20 -5.97
CA LEU A 108 5.34 4.85 -6.64
C LEU A 108 5.45 4.77 -8.16
N ALA A 109 6.65 4.95 -8.71
CA ALA A 109 6.88 4.78 -10.13
C ALA A 109 6.57 3.35 -10.60
N VAL A 110 7.05 2.33 -9.87
CA VAL A 110 6.80 0.93 -10.20
C VAL A 110 5.30 0.60 -10.11
N SER A 111 4.60 1.02 -9.05
CA SER A 111 3.15 0.80 -8.97
C SER A 111 2.38 1.52 -10.07
N ALA A 112 2.77 2.77 -10.40
CA ALA A 112 2.14 3.50 -11.48
C ALA A 112 2.33 2.79 -12.82
N ILE A 113 3.53 2.25 -13.09
CA ILE A 113 3.82 1.46 -14.29
C ILE A 113 2.99 0.18 -14.32
N VAL A 114 2.93 -0.57 -13.20
CA VAL A 114 2.13 -1.80 -13.11
C VAL A 114 0.66 -1.51 -13.37
N LEU A 115 0.11 -0.46 -12.75
CA LEU A 115 -1.27 -0.04 -12.99
C LEU A 115 -1.50 0.37 -14.44
N ALA A 116 -0.60 1.16 -15.04
CA ALA A 116 -0.69 1.55 -16.43
C ALA A 116 -0.67 0.33 -17.37
N LEU A 117 0.19 -0.65 -17.11
CA LEU A 117 0.23 -1.90 -17.88
C LEU A 117 -1.05 -2.71 -17.74
N ILE A 118 -1.59 -2.84 -16.53
CA ILE A 118 -2.88 -3.52 -16.31
C ILE A 118 -4.00 -2.82 -17.10
N LEU A 119 -4.03 -1.49 -17.09
CA LEU A 119 -5.02 -0.69 -17.82
C LEU A 119 -4.84 -0.69 -19.34
N LEU A 120 -3.66 -1.02 -19.86
CA LEU A 120 -3.41 -1.13 -21.30
C LEU A 120 -3.71 -2.53 -21.86
N ILE A 121 -3.73 -3.54 -20.99
CA ILE A 121 -4.01 -4.94 -21.36
C ILE A 121 -5.52 -5.23 -21.33
N TRP A 122 -6.28 -4.47 -20.53
CA TRP A 122 -7.74 -4.50 -20.46
C TRP A 122 -8.37 -3.50 -21.43
#